data_AF-A0A5N6XU28-F1
#
_entry.id   AF-A0A5N6XU28-F1
#
_cell.length_a   1.000
_cell.length_b   1.000
_cell.length_c   1.000
_cell.angle_alpha   90.00
_cell.angle_beta   90.00
_cell.angle_gamma   90.00
#
_symmetry.space_group_name_H-M   'P 1'
#
loop_
_entity.id
_entity.type
_entity.pdbx_description
1 polymer ?
#
loop_
_entity_poly.entity_id
_entity_poly.type
_entity_poly.pdbx_seq_one_letter_code
_entity_poly.pdbx_strand_id
1 'polypeptide(L)'
;MDLVSALKTLKASDDGVLQSHKIQTILILRDVGHRLQTRILPTPLDPSPTNSEAEDDSSVFTENSERGQLWHSSFGTRLPDTESDKSPPPSTSIITTKKPKRTKGETLLKAVIGVLPWIWSIRNENVLDLIGRKRSASTDRRTEDIARVVGDADARQEDRLLRACALISYVSELGSYEKSHNKDSRVNQLAQLVSSGHTKTDSFHERKGSVIAQFVRDTPVFKEKESMIRRATGNGVKLHVLKRLIEERLKSQGLPHECDAILHVLGLVKHRVFGTTYENTLDFVDLLFAEDTLVTLPSPDDKEPNKDSLSQIHVLDVIGALSPWSRALQKSYEGWSAPDMEK
;
A
#
# COMPACT_ATOMS: atom_id res chain seq x y z
N MET A 1 -31.55 -6.76 20.02
CA MET A 1 -31.22 -5.68 20.98
C MET A 1 -31.77 -4.38 20.44
N ASP A 2 -32.47 -3.62 21.28
CA ASP A 2 -32.90 -2.26 20.96
C ASP A 2 -31.68 -1.31 20.99
N LEU A 3 -31.53 -0.48 19.95
CA LEU A 3 -30.45 0.48 19.79
C LEU A 3 -30.39 1.46 20.98
N VAL A 4 -31.57 1.80 21.51
CA VAL A 4 -31.72 2.71 22.65
C VAL A 4 -31.17 2.05 23.93
N SER A 5 -31.33 0.74 24.08
CA SER A 5 -30.75 -0.01 25.19
C SER A 5 -29.23 -0.05 25.11
N ALA A 6 -28.65 -0.29 23.92
CA ALA A 6 -27.20 -0.32 23.73
C ALA A 6 -26.54 1.04 24.03
N LEU A 7 -27.14 2.14 23.58
CA LEU A 7 -26.66 3.50 23.87
C LEU A 7 -26.78 3.86 25.35
N LYS A 8 -27.84 3.40 26.03
CA LYS A 8 -27.97 3.56 27.49
C LYS A 8 -26.91 2.77 28.25
N THR A 9 -26.59 1.55 27.82
CA THR A 9 -25.52 0.74 28.42
C THR A 9 -24.15 1.38 28.23
N LEU A 10 -23.85 1.92 27.04
CA LEU A 10 -22.61 2.65 26.79
C LEU A 10 -22.50 3.93 27.64
N LYS A 11 -23.60 4.67 27.78
CA LYS A 11 -23.65 5.89 28.62
C LYS A 11 -23.48 5.60 30.12
N ALA A 12 -23.85 4.40 30.56
CA ALA A 12 -23.74 3.96 31.96
C ALA A 12 -22.45 3.18 32.26
N SER A 13 -21.60 2.95 31.26
CA SER A 13 -20.35 2.20 31.43
C SER A 13 -19.24 3.10 31.97
N ASP A 14 -18.37 2.51 32.80
CA ASP A 14 -17.22 3.20 33.38
C ASP A 14 -16.18 3.60 32.32
N ASP A 15 -15.50 4.74 32.51
CA ASP A 15 -14.57 5.33 31.54
C ASP A 15 -13.38 4.39 31.25
N GLY A 16 -12.96 3.58 32.23
CA GLY A 16 -11.90 2.57 32.04
C GLY A 16 -12.31 1.44 31.08
N VAL A 17 -13.58 1.04 31.09
CA VAL A 17 -14.14 0.02 30.19
C VAL A 17 -14.35 0.59 28.79
N LEU A 18 -14.75 1.87 28.70
CA LEU A 18 -14.89 2.57 27.42
C LEU A 18 -13.55 2.81 26.72
N GLN A 19 -12.47 3.07 27.48
CA GLN A 19 -11.12 3.26 26.93
C GLN A 19 -10.52 1.96 26.39
N SER A 20 -10.71 0.83 27.09
CA SER A 20 -10.19 -0.49 26.64
C SER A 20 -10.88 -0.99 25.37
N HIS A 21 -12.16 -0.65 25.17
CA HIS A 21 -12.93 -1.05 23.99
C HIS A 21 -13.14 0.09 22.98
N LYS A 22 -12.42 1.22 23.11
CA LYS A 22 -12.65 2.45 22.34
C LYS A 22 -12.71 2.23 20.83
N ILE A 23 -11.83 1.40 20.29
CA ILE A 23 -11.78 1.06 18.86
C ILE A 23 -13.04 0.28 18.46
N GLN A 24 -13.40 -0.74 19.25
CA GLN A 24 -14.55 -1.60 18.98
C GLN A 24 -15.88 -0.83 19.11
N THR A 25 -15.99 0.06 20.10
CA THR A 25 -17.14 0.95 20.31
C THR A 25 -17.29 1.95 19.16
N ILE A 26 -16.19 2.54 18.67
CA ILE A 26 -16.23 3.46 17.52
C ILE A 26 -16.67 2.72 16.24
N LEU A 27 -16.16 1.51 16.01
CA LEU A 27 -16.54 0.70 14.85
C LEU A 27 -18.03 0.34 14.88
N ILE A 28 -18.55 -0.08 16.04
CA ILE A 28 -19.98 -0.41 16.21
C ILE A 28 -20.86 0.84 16.05
N LEU A 29 -20.47 1.99 16.62
CA LEU A 29 -21.24 3.23 16.49
C LEU A 29 -21.30 3.74 15.05
N ARG A 30 -20.22 3.55 14.26
CA ARG A 30 -20.22 3.89 12.83
C ARG A 30 -21.06 2.92 12.00
N ASP A 31 -21.00 1.62 12.27
CA ASP A 31 -21.89 0.62 11.63
C ASP A 31 -23.37 0.96 11.89
N VAL A 32 -23.71 1.26 13.14
CA VAL A 32 -25.05 1.72 13.53
C VAL A 32 -25.44 3.00 12.81
N GLY A 33 -24.51 3.97 12.70
CA GLY A 33 -24.71 5.21 11.94
C GLY A 33 -25.05 4.95 10.47
N HIS A 34 -24.28 4.07 9.81
CA HIS A 34 -24.55 3.67 8.43
C HIS A 34 -25.91 3.00 8.26
N ARG A 35 -26.26 2.07 9.16
CA ARG A 35 -27.54 1.36 9.12
C ARG A 35 -28.74 2.30 9.33
N LEU A 36 -28.59 3.31 10.18
CA LEU A 36 -29.60 4.37 10.35
C LEU A 36 -29.71 5.24 9.10
N GLN A 37 -28.58 5.61 8.48
CA GLN A 37 -28.57 6.43 7.28
C GLN A 37 -29.24 5.72 6.09
N THR A 38 -29.06 4.40 5.94
CA THR A 38 -29.77 3.56 4.96
C THR A 38 -31.27 3.39 5.25
N ARG A 39 -31.73 3.63 6.48
CA ARG A 39 -33.16 3.52 6.85
C ARG A 39 -33.89 4.86 6.83
N ILE A 40 -33.18 5.99 6.89
CA ILE A 40 -33.75 7.34 6.99
C ILE A 40 -33.81 8.04 5.63
N LEU A 41 -32.98 7.64 4.65
CA LEU A 41 -33.03 8.17 3.28
C LEU A 41 -33.76 7.20 2.34
N PRO A 42 -34.85 7.61 1.66
CA PRO A 42 -35.45 6.80 0.61
C PRO A 42 -34.48 6.73 -0.57
N THR A 43 -34.07 5.52 -0.94
CA THR A 43 -33.39 5.27 -2.22
C THR A 43 -34.35 5.63 -3.36
N PRO A 44 -33.91 6.38 -4.39
CA PRO A 44 -34.74 6.63 -5.57
C PRO A 44 -35.06 5.30 -6.27
N LEU A 45 -36.33 5.09 -6.60
CA LEU A 45 -36.83 3.93 -7.34
C LEU A 45 -36.05 3.70 -8.64
N ASP A 46 -35.54 2.48 -8.81
CA ASP A 46 -35.27 1.87 -10.11
C ASP A 46 -36.56 1.75 -10.93
N PRO A 47 -36.53 2.05 -12.23
CA PRO A 47 -37.50 1.51 -13.17
C PRO A 47 -37.00 0.16 -13.71
N SER A 48 -37.67 -0.92 -13.30
CA SER A 48 -37.78 -2.12 -14.14
C SER A 48 -38.56 -1.76 -15.42
N PRO A 49 -38.36 -2.45 -16.56
CA PRO A 49 -39.23 -3.61 -16.78
C PRO A 49 -38.67 -4.77 -17.64
N THR A 50 -39.34 -5.92 -17.45
CA THR A 50 -39.76 -6.95 -18.43
C THR A 50 -38.77 -8.00 -18.98
N ASN A 51 -39.02 -9.22 -18.49
CA ASN A 51 -38.99 -10.55 -19.12
C ASN A 51 -38.83 -10.62 -20.65
N SER A 52 -37.97 -11.54 -21.10
CA SER A 52 -38.37 -12.61 -22.01
C SER A 52 -37.46 -13.81 -21.84
N GLU A 53 -38.10 -14.97 -21.67
CA GLU A 53 -37.52 -16.31 -21.67
C GLU A 53 -36.98 -16.65 -23.07
N ALA A 54 -35.88 -17.41 -23.12
CA ALA A 54 -35.63 -18.41 -24.15
C ALA A 54 -34.55 -19.38 -23.62
N GLU A 55 -35.01 -20.58 -23.30
CA GLU A 55 -34.22 -21.81 -23.29
C GLU A 55 -33.52 -21.98 -24.65
N ASP A 56 -32.30 -22.53 -24.71
CA ASP A 56 -32.05 -23.83 -25.35
C ASP A 56 -30.56 -24.23 -25.33
N ASP A 57 -30.39 -25.53 -25.56
CA ASP A 57 -29.38 -26.53 -25.32
C ASP A 57 -27.94 -26.42 -25.90
N SER A 58 -27.08 -27.27 -25.29
CA SER A 58 -26.13 -28.21 -25.93
C SER A 58 -24.68 -27.83 -26.35
N SER A 59 -23.81 -28.82 -26.07
CA SER A 59 -22.47 -29.19 -26.63
C SER A 59 -21.26 -28.41 -26.06
N VAL A 60 -20.29 -29.00 -25.34
CA VAL A 60 -19.43 -30.21 -25.52
C VAL A 60 -18.47 -30.10 -26.72
N PHE A 61 -17.17 -30.25 -26.40
CA PHE A 61 -15.99 -30.71 -27.17
C PHE A 61 -14.82 -29.72 -27.43
N THR A 62 -13.68 -30.08 -26.79
CA THR A 62 -12.25 -30.11 -27.23
C THR A 62 -11.59 -28.85 -27.82
N GLU A 63 -10.46 -28.36 -27.29
CA GLU A 63 -9.08 -28.94 -27.26
C GLU A 63 -8.35 -28.83 -28.61
N ASN A 64 -7.35 -27.93 -28.65
CA ASN A 64 -6.04 -28.00 -29.33
C ASN A 64 -5.55 -26.57 -29.62
N SER A 65 -4.41 -26.11 -29.08
CA SER A 65 -3.02 -26.51 -29.34
C SER A 65 -2.52 -26.04 -30.72
N GLU A 66 -1.51 -25.16 -30.66
CA GLU A 66 -0.38 -24.94 -31.58
C GLU A 66 -0.04 -23.43 -31.64
N ARG A 67 1.02 -22.95 -31.00
CA ARG A 67 2.46 -23.10 -31.28
C ARG A 67 2.91 -22.36 -32.55
N GLY A 68 3.43 -21.15 -32.31
CA GLY A 68 4.78 -20.80 -32.74
C GLY A 68 4.97 -19.92 -33.98
N GLN A 69 6.00 -19.07 -33.86
CA GLN A 69 6.85 -18.54 -34.93
C GLN A 69 6.27 -17.36 -35.75
N LEU A 70 7.04 -16.39 -36.24
CA LEU A 70 8.48 -16.09 -36.22
C LEU A 70 8.62 -14.61 -36.63
N TRP A 71 9.74 -14.03 -36.22
CA TRP A 71 10.20 -12.71 -36.63
C TRP A 71 10.57 -12.70 -38.11
N HIS A 72 10.41 -11.55 -38.78
CA HIS A 72 11.33 -10.90 -39.74
C HIS A 72 10.55 -9.83 -40.52
N SER A 73 10.97 -8.56 -40.43
CA SER A 73 11.67 -7.82 -41.51
C SER A 73 10.65 -7.14 -42.47
N SER A 74 10.73 -5.88 -42.92
CA SER A 74 11.80 -4.88 -42.97
C SER A 74 11.24 -3.47 -43.14
N PHE A 75 12.14 -2.51 -42.89
CA PHE A 75 12.18 -1.12 -43.35
C PHE A 75 11.59 -0.81 -44.74
N GLY A 76 11.02 0.39 -44.90
CA GLY A 76 10.85 1.06 -46.20
C GLY A 76 10.03 2.36 -46.12
N THR A 77 10.67 3.49 -46.42
CA THR A 77 10.22 4.87 -46.19
C THR A 77 9.87 5.57 -47.51
N ARG A 78 8.72 6.29 -47.59
CA ARG A 78 8.40 7.52 -48.40
C ARG A 78 8.54 7.45 -49.95
N LEU A 79 7.77 8.10 -50.83
CA LEU A 79 6.98 9.36 -50.90
C LEU A 79 6.13 9.32 -52.23
N PRO A 80 5.42 10.37 -52.74
CA PRO A 80 3.98 10.32 -53.07
C PRO A 80 3.63 10.74 -54.55
N ASP A 81 2.38 11.21 -54.73
CA ASP A 81 1.73 11.89 -55.88
C ASP A 81 0.90 10.95 -56.80
N THR A 82 -0.32 11.26 -57.26
CA THR A 82 -1.17 12.48 -57.26
C THR A 82 -2.64 12.08 -57.52
N GLU A 83 -3.57 12.89 -56.98
CA GLU A 83 -4.92 13.26 -57.49
C GLU A 83 -5.83 12.26 -58.23
N SER A 84 -7.02 11.98 -57.67
CA SER A 84 -8.29 12.19 -58.38
C SER A 84 -9.52 12.04 -57.46
N ASP A 85 -10.47 12.95 -57.65
CA ASP A 85 -11.78 13.13 -57.02
C ASP A 85 -12.63 11.86 -56.83
N LYS A 86 -13.30 11.77 -55.65
CA LYS A 86 -14.76 11.56 -55.49
C LYS A 86 -15.18 11.41 -54.02
N SER A 87 -15.97 12.39 -53.57
CA SER A 87 -17.06 12.41 -52.57
C SER A 87 -17.02 11.53 -51.30
N PRO A 88 -17.38 12.09 -50.12
CA PRO A 88 -17.22 11.42 -48.83
C PRO A 88 -18.38 10.46 -48.49
N PRO A 89 -18.11 9.27 -47.91
CA PRO A 89 -19.11 8.55 -47.14
C PRO A 89 -19.22 9.14 -45.72
N PRO A 90 -20.35 8.95 -45.03
CA PRO A 90 -20.59 9.56 -43.72
C PRO A 90 -19.66 8.92 -42.69
N SER A 91 -18.65 9.67 -42.27
CA SER A 91 -17.82 9.34 -41.10
C SER A 91 -18.72 9.32 -39.88
N THR A 92 -19.17 8.12 -39.52
CA THR A 92 -19.65 7.84 -38.18
C THR A 92 -18.41 7.95 -37.30
N SER A 93 -18.19 9.12 -36.74
CA SER A 93 -17.14 9.38 -35.77
C SER A 93 -17.43 8.50 -34.56
N ILE A 94 -16.82 7.32 -34.56
CA ILE A 94 -16.62 6.54 -33.34
C ILE A 94 -15.77 7.44 -32.46
N ILE A 95 -16.42 8.16 -31.55
CA ILE A 95 -15.78 8.82 -30.43
C ILE A 95 -15.22 7.67 -29.58
N THR A 96 -14.02 7.19 -29.93
CA THR A 96 -13.22 6.39 -29.02
C THR A 96 -12.83 7.34 -27.90
N THR A 97 -13.64 7.38 -26.85
CA THR A 97 -13.31 8.05 -25.60
C THR A 97 -12.07 7.36 -25.04
N LYS A 98 -10.89 7.90 -25.35
CA LYS A 98 -9.64 7.49 -24.73
C LYS A 98 -9.81 7.69 -23.23
N LYS A 99 -9.88 6.58 -22.48
CA LYS A 99 -9.93 6.63 -21.01
C LYS A 99 -8.80 7.54 -20.52
N PRO A 100 -9.07 8.47 -19.58
CA PRO A 100 -8.04 9.37 -19.08
C PRO A 100 -6.86 8.57 -18.51
N LYS A 101 -5.65 9.05 -18.77
CA LYS A 101 -4.41 8.41 -18.32
C LYS A 101 -4.33 8.53 -16.80
N ARG A 102 -4.39 7.40 -16.10
CA ARG A 102 -4.31 7.35 -14.64
C ARG A 102 -3.07 8.05 -14.10
N THR A 103 -3.21 8.78 -13.00
CA THR A 103 -2.08 9.42 -12.33
C THR A 103 -1.20 8.35 -11.65
N LYS A 104 0.05 8.72 -11.32
CA LYS A 104 0.92 7.84 -10.54
C LYS A 104 0.39 7.62 -9.12
N GLY A 105 -0.26 8.63 -8.55
CA GLY A 105 -0.94 8.54 -7.25
C GLY A 105 -2.07 7.51 -7.27
N GLU A 106 -2.95 7.55 -8.26
CA GLU A 106 -4.03 6.55 -8.44
C GLU A 106 -3.47 5.14 -8.63
N THR A 107 -2.38 4.99 -9.38
CA THR A 107 -1.73 3.70 -9.59
C THR A 107 -1.16 3.13 -8.29
N LEU A 108 -0.58 3.99 -7.45
CA LEU A 108 -0.09 3.61 -6.12
C LEU A 108 -1.26 3.25 -5.20
N LEU A 109 -2.32 4.05 -5.17
CA LEU A 109 -3.51 3.78 -4.36
C LEU A 109 -4.15 2.44 -4.73
N LYS A 110 -4.33 2.17 -6.03
CA LYS A 110 -4.86 0.89 -6.50
C LYS A 110 -3.99 -0.29 -6.03
N ALA A 111 -2.67 -0.13 -6.04
CA ALA A 111 -1.77 -1.17 -5.56
C ALA A 111 -1.89 -1.36 -4.04
N VAL A 112 -2.02 -0.28 -3.27
CA VAL A 112 -2.28 -0.31 -1.83
C VAL A 112 -3.57 -1.07 -1.53
N ILE A 113 -4.68 -0.72 -2.19
CA ILE A 113 -5.97 -1.42 -2.05
C ILE A 113 -5.82 -2.91 -2.37
N GLY A 114 -5.05 -3.25 -3.41
CA GLY A 114 -4.83 -4.63 -3.82
C GLY A 114 -4.07 -5.52 -2.83
N VAL A 115 -3.22 -4.95 -1.95
CA VAL A 115 -2.45 -5.73 -0.97
C VAL A 115 -3.11 -5.79 0.41
N LEU A 116 -4.05 -4.90 0.71
CA LEU A 116 -4.71 -4.84 2.01
C LEU A 116 -5.45 -6.13 2.38
N PRO A 117 -6.21 -6.80 1.49
CA PRO A 117 -6.87 -8.06 1.83
C PRO A 117 -5.91 -9.16 2.28
N TRP A 118 -4.72 -9.22 1.68
CA TRP A 118 -3.70 -10.19 2.07
C TRP A 118 -3.07 -9.85 3.43
N ILE A 119 -2.68 -8.59 3.67
CA ILE A 119 -2.17 -8.20 4.99
C ILE A 119 -3.25 -8.45 6.06
N TRP A 120 -4.51 -8.14 5.72
CA TRP A 120 -5.64 -8.41 6.58
C TRP A 120 -5.72 -9.89 6.93
N SER A 121 -5.63 -10.82 5.98
CA SER A 121 -5.72 -12.26 6.27
C SER A 121 -4.59 -12.76 7.17
N ILE A 122 -3.34 -12.30 6.95
CA ILE A 122 -2.18 -12.79 7.71
C ILE A 122 -2.04 -12.15 9.10
N ARG A 123 -2.83 -11.12 9.43
CA ARG A 123 -2.73 -10.42 10.73
C ARG A 123 -2.98 -11.33 11.93
N ASN A 124 -3.68 -12.45 11.71
CA ASN A 124 -4.00 -13.45 12.73
C ASN A 124 -2.93 -14.57 12.81
N GLU A 125 -1.96 -14.60 11.89
CA GLU A 125 -0.86 -15.55 11.93
C GLU A 125 0.16 -15.15 13.00
N ASN A 126 0.87 -16.15 13.54
CA ASN A 126 1.94 -15.90 14.48
C ASN A 126 3.11 -15.18 13.78
N VAL A 127 3.45 -14.01 14.28
CA VAL A 127 4.57 -13.18 13.80
C VAL A 127 5.89 -13.97 13.74
N LEU A 128 6.13 -14.89 14.67
CA LEU A 128 7.34 -15.71 14.68
C LEU A 128 7.36 -16.73 13.54
N ASP A 129 6.21 -17.25 13.13
CA ASP A 129 6.12 -18.21 12.02
C ASP A 129 6.40 -17.50 10.69
N LEU A 130 5.96 -16.24 10.55
CA LEU A 130 6.28 -15.39 9.40
C LEU A 130 7.79 -15.10 9.29
N ILE A 131 8.47 -14.94 10.43
CA ILE A 131 9.90 -14.63 10.48
C ILE A 131 10.77 -15.90 10.39
N GLY A 132 10.27 -17.04 10.90
CA GLY A 132 11.00 -18.24 11.31
C GLY A 132 11.64 -19.13 10.24
N ARG A 133 11.96 -18.63 9.04
CA ARG A 133 12.77 -19.41 8.08
C ARG A 133 14.24 -19.39 8.50
N LYS A 134 14.91 -20.54 8.57
CA LYS A 134 16.36 -20.64 8.89
C LYS A 134 17.18 -19.82 7.88
N ARG A 135 17.94 -18.83 8.36
CA ARG A 135 18.81 -17.94 7.57
C ARG A 135 20.27 -18.10 8.01
N SER A 136 21.21 -17.73 7.15
CA SER A 136 22.63 -17.91 7.47
C SER A 136 23.03 -16.98 8.62
N ALA A 137 23.88 -17.46 9.54
CA ALA A 137 24.34 -16.68 10.68
C ALA A 137 25.48 -15.70 10.32
N SER A 138 26.03 -15.81 9.10
CA SER A 138 27.26 -15.11 8.72
C SER A 138 27.05 -13.71 8.14
N THR A 139 25.82 -13.28 7.87
CA THR A 139 25.55 -11.93 7.31
C THR A 139 24.36 -11.24 7.97
N ASP A 140 24.31 -9.91 7.88
CA ASP A 140 23.13 -9.13 8.29
C ASP A 140 21.88 -9.68 7.60
N ARG A 141 20.98 -10.28 8.39
CA ARG A 141 19.75 -10.94 7.93
C ARG A 141 18.89 -10.02 7.08
N ARG A 142 18.85 -8.74 7.42
CA ARG A 142 18.08 -7.72 6.68
C ARG A 142 18.59 -7.58 5.26
N THR A 143 19.90 -7.74 5.07
CA THR A 143 20.47 -7.72 3.73
C THR A 143 20.10 -8.98 2.93
N GLU A 144 20.02 -10.15 3.56
CA GLU A 144 19.52 -11.36 2.90
C GLU A 144 18.06 -11.23 2.47
N ASP A 145 17.20 -10.70 3.36
CA ASP A 145 15.77 -10.52 3.07
C ASP A 145 15.53 -9.52 1.93
N ILE A 146 16.40 -8.51 1.80
CA ILE A 146 16.41 -7.66 0.61
C ILE A 146 16.86 -8.45 -0.62
N ALA A 147 17.98 -9.16 -0.53
CA ALA A 147 18.58 -9.86 -1.67
C ALA A 147 17.64 -10.91 -2.30
N ARG A 148 16.83 -11.61 -1.49
CA ARG A 148 15.87 -12.62 -2.00
C ARG A 148 14.79 -12.06 -2.91
N VAL A 149 14.45 -10.79 -2.75
CA VAL A 149 13.37 -10.14 -3.52
C VAL A 149 13.94 -9.25 -4.63
N VAL A 150 15.23 -8.89 -4.57
CA VAL A 150 15.86 -8.05 -5.58
C VAL A 150 16.05 -8.85 -6.86
N GLY A 151 15.43 -8.38 -7.95
CA GLY A 151 15.53 -9.02 -9.27
C GLY A 151 14.49 -10.14 -9.49
N ASP A 152 13.74 -10.51 -8.45
CA ASP A 152 12.68 -11.52 -8.54
C ASP A 152 11.31 -10.83 -8.55
N ALA A 153 10.65 -10.86 -9.71
CA ALA A 153 9.30 -10.30 -9.90
C ALA A 153 8.21 -11.17 -9.27
N ASP A 154 8.49 -12.45 -9.03
CA ASP A 154 7.56 -13.48 -8.55
C ASP A 154 7.81 -13.84 -7.07
N ALA A 155 8.73 -13.14 -6.41
CA ALA A 155 9.02 -13.29 -5.00
C ALA A 155 7.74 -13.31 -4.17
N ARG A 156 7.64 -14.24 -3.23
CA ARG A 156 6.46 -14.44 -2.37
C ARG A 156 6.13 -13.18 -1.56
N GLN A 157 4.86 -13.00 -1.20
CA GLN A 157 4.42 -11.81 -0.46
C GLN A 157 5.05 -11.73 0.94
N GLU A 158 5.28 -12.87 1.60
CA GLU A 158 5.98 -12.99 2.87
C GLU A 158 7.43 -12.49 2.76
N ASP A 159 8.14 -12.88 1.69
CA ASP A 159 9.51 -12.40 1.45
C ASP A 159 9.52 -10.89 1.13
N ARG A 160 8.50 -10.38 0.42
CA ARG A 160 8.32 -8.93 0.21
C ARG A 160 8.02 -8.19 1.52
N LEU A 161 7.28 -8.80 2.44
CA LEU A 161 6.97 -8.26 3.76
C LEU A 161 8.24 -8.17 4.62
N LEU A 162 9.04 -9.24 4.66
CA LEU A 162 10.32 -9.26 5.37
C LEU A 162 11.30 -8.23 4.79
N ARG A 163 11.33 -8.08 3.46
CA ARG A 163 12.05 -6.96 2.82
C ARG A 163 11.52 -5.62 3.32
N ALA A 164 10.20 -5.44 3.47
CA ALA A 164 9.65 -4.18 4.01
C ALA A 164 10.17 -3.94 5.43
N CYS A 165 10.15 -4.95 6.30
CA CYS A 165 10.70 -4.86 7.65
C CYS A 165 12.19 -4.49 7.64
N ALA A 166 12.99 -5.09 6.75
CA ALA A 166 14.39 -4.73 6.54
C ALA A 166 14.58 -3.24 6.21
N LEU A 167 13.79 -2.71 5.28
CA LEU A 167 13.85 -1.30 4.88
C LEU A 167 13.48 -0.37 6.04
N ILE A 168 12.46 -0.74 6.82
CA ILE A 168 12.01 0.02 8.01
C ILE A 168 13.13 0.03 9.06
N SER A 169 13.72 -1.13 9.37
CA SER A 169 14.80 -1.25 10.35
C SER A 169 16.02 -0.40 9.99
N TYR A 170 16.43 -0.36 8.71
CA TYR A 170 17.55 0.50 8.30
C TYR A 170 17.27 1.99 8.49
N VAL A 171 16.00 2.42 8.41
CA VAL A 171 15.63 3.81 8.69
C VAL A 171 15.60 4.08 10.19
N SER A 172 15.13 3.13 10.99
CA SER A 172 15.22 3.21 12.47
C SER A 172 16.68 3.37 12.94
N GLU A 173 17.60 2.60 12.34
CA GLU A 173 19.04 2.73 12.62
C GLU A 173 19.61 4.05 12.11
N LEU A 174 19.22 4.48 10.90
CA LEU A 174 19.61 5.79 10.40
C LEU A 174 19.17 6.91 11.35
N GLY A 175 17.93 6.89 11.83
CA GLY A 175 17.43 7.90 12.78
C GLY A 175 18.19 7.89 14.11
N SER A 176 18.59 6.71 14.58
CA SER A 176 19.45 6.58 15.77
C SER A 176 20.84 7.17 15.52
N TYR A 177 21.42 6.90 14.34
CA TYR A 177 22.69 7.48 13.90
C TYR A 177 22.62 9.01 13.74
N GLU A 178 21.55 9.54 13.14
CA GLU A 178 21.33 10.99 12.99
C GLU A 178 21.29 11.66 14.36
N LYS A 179 20.54 11.08 15.30
CA LYS A 179 20.45 11.58 16.68
C LYS A 179 21.82 11.55 17.39
N SER A 180 22.59 10.46 17.28
CA SER A 180 23.90 10.37 17.93
C SER A 180 24.94 11.32 17.35
N HIS A 181 24.74 11.79 16.11
CA HIS A 181 25.63 12.72 15.43
C HIS A 181 25.10 14.16 15.40
N ASN A 182 24.04 14.47 16.18
CA ASN A 182 23.38 15.78 16.22
C ASN A 182 22.99 16.29 14.81
N LYS A 183 22.50 15.39 13.97
CA LYS A 183 22.00 15.71 12.63
C LYS A 183 20.48 15.76 12.65
N ASP A 184 19.93 16.69 11.89
CA ASP A 184 18.50 16.73 11.62
C ASP A 184 18.03 15.47 10.90
N SER A 185 16.81 15.03 11.22
CA SER A 185 16.27 13.82 10.61
C SER A 185 16.01 14.02 9.12
N ARG A 186 16.61 13.16 8.30
CA ARG A 186 16.43 13.20 6.86
C ARG A 186 14.97 13.02 6.43
N VAL A 187 14.23 12.16 7.16
CA VAL A 187 12.79 11.95 6.91
C VAL A 187 12.02 13.26 7.11
N ASN A 188 12.28 13.97 8.22
CA ASN A 188 11.59 15.22 8.52
C ASN A 188 11.94 16.33 7.53
N GLN A 189 13.22 16.47 7.18
CA GLN A 189 13.66 17.44 6.16
C GLN A 189 12.95 17.21 4.82
N LEU A 190 12.89 15.95 4.36
CA LEU A 190 12.25 15.63 3.10
C LEU A 190 10.73 15.80 3.15
N ALA A 191 10.08 15.39 4.24
CA ALA A 191 8.64 15.61 4.43
C ALA A 191 8.31 17.12 4.38
N GLN A 192 9.09 17.96 5.05
CA GLN A 192 8.91 19.41 5.03
C GLN A 192 9.13 20.02 3.63
N LEU A 193 10.13 19.55 2.88
CA LEU A 193 10.34 19.99 1.49
C LEU A 193 9.17 19.62 0.58
N VAL A 194 8.59 18.43 0.76
CA VAL A 194 7.41 18.00 0.01
C VAL A 194 6.19 18.84 0.39
N SER A 195 5.90 18.99 1.68
CA SER A 195 4.76 19.78 2.16
C SER A 195 4.83 21.26 1.79
N SER A 196 6.03 21.82 1.65
CA SER A 196 6.24 23.22 1.25
C SER A 196 6.27 23.45 -0.26
N GLY A 197 6.11 22.41 -1.09
CA GLY A 197 6.12 22.52 -2.55
C GLY A 197 7.51 22.75 -3.17
N HIS A 198 8.60 22.62 -2.39
CA HIS A 198 9.98 22.80 -2.86
C HIS A 198 10.57 21.51 -3.45
N THR A 199 9.80 20.84 -4.31
CA THR A 199 10.08 19.48 -4.80
C THR A 199 11.14 19.39 -5.91
N LYS A 200 11.48 20.53 -6.53
CA LYS A 200 12.50 20.63 -7.60
C LYS A 200 13.93 20.81 -7.07
N THR A 201 14.15 20.64 -5.77
CA THR A 201 15.46 20.89 -5.15
C THR A 201 16.41 19.70 -5.35
N ASP A 202 17.69 19.99 -5.60
CA ASP A 202 18.76 18.98 -5.59
C ASP A 202 18.83 18.19 -4.27
N SER A 203 18.21 18.73 -3.23
CA SER A 203 18.03 18.13 -1.91
C SER A 203 17.36 16.76 -1.92
N PHE A 204 16.66 16.34 -2.97
CA PHE A 204 16.12 14.97 -3.10
C PHE A 204 17.14 13.95 -3.62
N HIS A 205 18.25 14.41 -4.20
CA HIS A 205 19.29 13.53 -4.74
C HIS A 205 20.32 13.16 -3.66
N GLU A 206 20.52 11.85 -3.45
CA GLU A 206 21.54 11.33 -2.55
C GLU A 206 22.94 11.44 -3.19
N ARG A 207 23.65 12.55 -2.91
CA ARG A 207 25.05 12.73 -3.32
C ARG A 207 25.99 11.85 -2.47
N LYS A 208 27.23 11.65 -2.93
CA LYS A 208 28.29 10.86 -2.23
C LYS A 208 28.58 11.35 -0.79
N GLY A 209 28.13 12.54 -0.40
CA GLY A 209 28.23 13.10 0.96
C GLY A 209 26.92 13.14 1.75
N SER A 210 25.86 12.45 1.32
CA SER A 210 24.59 12.43 2.04
C SER A 210 24.72 11.78 3.43
N VAL A 211 23.81 12.11 4.35
CA VAL A 211 23.77 11.50 5.69
C VAL A 211 23.62 9.98 5.61
N ILE A 212 22.87 9.48 4.61
CA ILE A 212 22.73 8.04 4.34
C ILE A 212 24.07 7.45 3.90
N ALA A 213 24.78 8.10 2.96
CA ALA A 213 26.09 7.62 2.53
C ALA A 213 27.10 7.60 3.69
N GLN A 214 27.04 8.58 4.59
CA GLN A 214 27.88 8.61 5.78
C GLN A 214 27.51 7.49 6.76
N PHE A 215 26.22 7.32 7.08
CA PHE A 215 25.73 6.21 7.91
C PHE A 215 26.20 4.84 7.41
N VAL A 216 26.13 4.61 6.10
CA VAL A 216 26.54 3.32 5.53
C VAL A 216 28.07 3.13 5.60
N ARG A 217 28.86 4.17 5.32
CA ARG A 217 30.32 4.11 5.44
C ARG A 217 30.81 3.89 6.87
N ASP A 218 30.14 4.53 7.83
CA ASP A 218 30.52 4.50 9.24
C ASP A 218 30.13 3.18 9.92
N THR A 219 29.37 2.30 9.24
CA THR A 219 28.92 1.01 9.77
C THR A 219 29.72 -0.15 9.15
N PRO A 220 30.67 -0.79 9.89
CA PRO A 220 31.60 -1.76 9.32
C PRO A 220 30.95 -2.98 8.66
N VAL A 221 29.83 -3.46 9.22
CA VAL A 221 29.06 -4.62 8.72
C VAL A 221 28.53 -4.38 7.30
N PHE A 222 28.43 -3.13 6.87
CA PHE A 222 27.85 -2.77 5.58
C PHE A 222 28.86 -2.69 4.44
N LYS A 223 30.18 -2.76 4.71
CA LYS A 223 31.23 -2.50 3.72
C LYS A 223 31.11 -3.34 2.45
N GLU A 224 30.83 -4.63 2.57
CA GLU A 224 30.70 -5.53 1.41
C GLU A 224 29.45 -5.26 0.56
N LYS A 225 28.44 -4.62 1.15
CA LYS A 225 27.11 -4.44 0.55
C LYS A 225 26.67 -2.97 0.55
N GLU A 226 27.62 -2.02 0.59
CA GLU A 226 27.37 -0.58 0.75
C GLU A 226 26.35 -0.06 -0.26
N SER A 227 26.48 -0.42 -1.55
CA SER A 227 25.59 0.06 -2.60
C SER A 227 24.15 -0.42 -2.43
N MET A 228 23.97 -1.67 -1.99
CA MET A 228 22.67 -2.27 -1.72
C MET A 228 22.03 -1.62 -0.50
N ILE A 229 22.80 -1.45 0.58
CA ILE A 229 22.32 -0.90 1.85
C ILE A 229 21.98 0.57 1.70
N ARG A 230 22.83 1.37 1.04
CA ARG A 230 22.50 2.78 0.73
C ARG A 230 21.17 2.90 0.00
N ARG A 231 20.96 2.07 -1.04
CA ARG A 231 19.69 2.04 -1.78
C ARG A 231 18.53 1.55 -0.90
N ALA A 232 18.75 0.59 -0.02
CA ALA A 232 17.76 0.10 0.91
C ALA A 232 17.33 1.18 1.92
N THR A 233 18.29 1.87 2.54
CA THR A 233 18.03 2.97 3.45
C THR A 233 17.31 4.12 2.76
N GLY A 234 17.74 4.56 1.57
CA GLY A 234 17.05 5.60 0.79
C GLY A 234 15.61 5.21 0.42
N ASN A 235 15.42 3.94 0.05
CA ASN A 235 14.10 3.39 -0.19
C ASN A 235 13.22 3.44 1.06
N GLY A 236 13.75 3.03 2.21
CA GLY A 236 13.06 3.12 3.50
C GLY A 236 12.71 4.56 3.87
N VAL A 237 13.64 5.51 3.68
CA VAL A 237 13.42 6.93 3.97
C VAL A 237 12.19 7.43 3.21
N LYS A 238 12.02 7.04 1.94
CA LYS A 238 10.83 7.41 1.17
C LYS A 238 9.53 6.83 1.73
N LEU A 239 9.54 5.58 2.23
CA LEU A 239 8.38 5.00 2.91
C LEU A 239 8.01 5.82 4.16
N HIS A 240 9.02 6.20 4.94
CA HIS A 240 8.82 7.01 6.15
C HIS A 240 8.39 8.45 5.84
N VAL A 241 8.85 9.05 4.74
CA VAL A 241 8.34 10.37 4.29
C VAL A 241 6.85 10.27 3.97
N LEU A 242 6.43 9.23 3.22
CA LEU A 242 5.01 9.00 2.94
C LEU A 242 4.19 8.80 4.21
N LYS A 243 4.66 7.95 5.15
CA LYS A 243 4.04 7.79 6.47
C LYS A 243 3.88 9.15 7.15
N ARG A 244 4.95 9.94 7.23
CA ARG A 244 4.96 11.22 7.92
C ARG A 244 3.93 12.20 7.35
N LEU A 245 3.84 12.31 6.03
CA LEU A 245 2.86 13.16 5.36
C LEU A 245 1.42 12.72 5.68
N ILE A 246 1.17 11.41 5.75
CA ILE A 246 -0.13 10.85 6.14
C ILE A 246 -0.44 11.15 7.62
N GLU A 247 0.52 10.95 8.53
CA GLU A 247 0.35 11.25 9.95
C GLU A 247 0.08 12.74 10.21
N GLU A 248 0.79 13.63 9.52
CA GLU A 248 0.57 15.08 9.61
C GLU A 248 -0.84 15.47 9.17
N ARG A 249 -1.36 14.81 8.13
CA ARG A 249 -2.72 15.03 7.64
C ARG A 249 -3.80 14.41 8.54
N LEU A 250 -3.55 13.22 9.10
CA LEU A 250 -4.42 12.64 10.13
C LEU A 250 -4.51 13.56 11.35
N LYS A 251 -3.36 14.09 11.78
CA LYS A 251 -3.28 15.03 12.91
C LYS A 251 -4.02 16.34 12.62
N SER A 252 -3.91 16.90 11.42
CA SER A 252 -4.62 18.13 11.07
C SER A 252 -6.15 17.98 11.03
N GLN A 253 -6.64 16.75 10.76
CA GLN A 253 -8.06 16.41 10.79
C GLN A 253 -8.57 15.94 12.17
N GLY A 254 -7.70 15.91 13.20
CA GLY A 254 -8.07 15.43 14.54
C GLY A 254 -8.32 13.92 14.62
N LEU A 255 -7.82 13.15 13.64
CA LEU A 255 -7.94 11.69 13.60
C LEU A 255 -6.79 11.01 14.35
N PRO A 256 -6.94 9.72 14.75
CA PRO A 256 -5.83 8.92 15.22
C PRO A 256 -4.69 8.93 14.19
N HIS A 257 -3.51 9.36 14.61
CA HIS A 257 -2.37 9.58 13.72
C HIS A 257 -1.36 8.42 13.75
N GLU A 258 -1.62 7.35 14.50
CA GLU A 258 -0.76 6.16 14.50
C GLU A 258 -1.11 5.24 13.32
N CYS A 259 -0.32 5.32 12.25
CA CYS A 259 -0.56 4.54 11.02
C CYS A 259 0.60 3.61 10.66
N ASP A 260 1.27 2.97 11.64
CA ASP A 260 2.47 2.14 11.43
C ASP A 260 2.32 1.07 10.33
N ALA A 261 1.12 0.50 10.16
CA ALA A 261 0.86 -0.47 9.10
C ALA A 261 1.10 0.07 7.68
N ILE A 262 1.04 1.39 7.47
CA ILE A 262 1.27 1.97 6.15
C ILE A 262 2.67 1.68 5.64
N LEU A 263 3.67 1.54 6.52
CA LEU A 263 5.03 1.22 6.11
C LEU A 263 5.12 -0.17 5.48
N HIS A 264 4.47 -1.17 6.08
CA HIS A 264 4.43 -2.54 5.54
C HIS A 264 3.62 -2.60 4.24
N VAL A 265 2.46 -1.94 4.21
CA VAL A 265 1.62 -1.82 3.00
C VAL A 265 2.40 -1.21 1.84
N LEU A 266 3.01 -0.03 2.05
CA LEU A 266 3.83 0.64 1.04
C LEU A 266 5.08 -0.18 0.67
N GLY A 267 5.65 -0.89 1.64
CA GLY A 267 6.79 -1.78 1.45
C GLY A 267 6.49 -2.97 0.52
N LEU A 268 5.28 -3.54 0.59
CA LEU A 268 4.81 -4.58 -0.34
C LEU A 268 4.65 -4.06 -1.76
N VAL A 269 4.15 -2.83 -1.92
CA VAL A 269 3.99 -2.16 -3.23
C VAL A 269 5.18 -1.28 -3.61
N LYS A 270 6.37 -1.58 -3.06
CA LYS A 270 7.65 -0.88 -3.25
C LYS A 270 7.86 -0.37 -4.68
N HIS A 271 7.65 -1.21 -5.69
CA HIS A 271 7.91 -0.85 -7.09
C HIS A 271 7.06 0.34 -7.55
N ARG A 272 5.82 0.46 -7.07
CA ARG A 272 4.96 1.62 -7.34
C ARG A 272 5.44 2.84 -6.58
N VAL A 273 5.79 2.68 -5.30
CA VAL A 273 6.33 3.78 -4.47
C VAL A 273 7.58 4.40 -5.10
N PHE A 274 8.52 3.60 -5.61
CA PHE A 274 9.73 4.14 -6.25
C PHE A 274 9.49 4.68 -7.67
N GLY A 275 8.42 4.27 -8.34
CA GLY A 275 7.97 4.87 -9.60
C GLY A 275 7.33 6.27 -9.44
N THR A 276 6.83 6.60 -8.24
CA THR A 276 6.20 7.88 -7.89
C THR A 276 7.27 8.90 -7.48
N THR A 277 7.29 10.12 -8.03
CA THR A 277 8.21 11.16 -7.54
C THR A 277 7.69 11.76 -6.23
N TYR A 278 8.53 12.44 -5.46
CA TYR A 278 8.10 13.16 -4.25
C TYR A 278 7.05 14.25 -4.52
N GLU A 279 6.95 14.73 -5.77
CA GLU A 279 5.86 15.61 -6.20
C GLU A 279 4.53 14.87 -6.20
N ASN A 280 4.51 13.71 -6.84
CA ASN A 280 3.31 12.90 -7.00
C ASN A 280 2.93 12.12 -5.72
N THR A 281 3.72 12.23 -4.64
CA THR A 281 3.34 11.61 -3.36
C THR A 281 2.20 12.37 -2.69
N LEU A 282 2.05 13.68 -2.92
CA LEU A 282 0.94 14.44 -2.35
C LEU A 282 -0.40 14.02 -2.97
N ASP A 283 -0.46 13.84 -4.29
CA ASP A 283 -1.66 13.30 -4.96
C ASP A 283 -2.11 11.97 -4.35
N PHE A 284 -1.16 11.07 -4.05
CA PHE A 284 -1.47 9.81 -3.37
C PHE A 284 -2.02 10.03 -1.96
N VAL A 285 -1.43 10.96 -1.20
CA VAL A 285 -1.91 11.32 0.14
C VAL A 285 -3.30 11.94 0.06
N ASP A 286 -3.59 12.82 -0.91
CA ASP A 286 -4.93 13.38 -1.10
C ASP A 286 -5.96 12.30 -1.40
N LEU A 287 -5.64 11.41 -2.36
CA LEU A 287 -6.51 10.31 -2.74
C LEU A 287 -6.77 9.35 -1.58
N LEU A 288 -5.79 9.09 -0.71
CA LEU A 288 -5.96 8.19 0.44
C LEU A 288 -7.03 8.67 1.44
N PHE A 289 -7.35 9.97 1.44
CA PHE A 289 -8.34 10.60 2.31
C PHE A 289 -9.68 10.88 1.61
N ALA A 290 -9.83 10.47 0.34
CA ALA A 290 -11.10 10.59 -0.37
C ALA A 290 -12.11 9.57 0.18
N GLU A 291 -13.36 9.99 0.38
CA GLU A 291 -14.42 9.18 1.02
C GLU A 291 -14.70 7.85 0.31
N ASP A 292 -14.48 7.81 -1.01
CA ASP A 292 -14.67 6.64 -1.87
C ASP A 292 -13.47 5.67 -1.87
N THR A 293 -12.45 5.94 -1.06
CA THR A 293 -11.26 5.10 -0.94
C THR A 293 -11.51 3.91 -0.03
N LEU A 294 -12.29 2.97 -0.57
CA LEU A 294 -12.77 1.79 0.12
C LEU A 294 -12.00 0.54 -0.31
N VAL A 295 -11.82 -0.40 0.62
CA VAL A 295 -11.33 -1.75 0.37
C VAL A 295 -12.38 -2.75 0.82
N THR A 296 -12.54 -3.80 0.02
CA THR A 296 -13.44 -4.90 0.31
C THR A 296 -12.71 -5.97 1.13
N LEU A 297 -13.21 -6.26 2.32
CA LEU A 297 -12.62 -7.23 3.24
C LEU A 297 -13.65 -8.29 3.68
N PRO A 298 -13.19 -9.50 4.04
CA PRO A 298 -14.07 -10.50 4.63
C PRO A 298 -14.62 -9.99 5.96
N SER A 299 -15.93 -10.13 6.15
CA SER A 299 -16.64 -9.75 7.36
C SER A 299 -16.07 -10.49 8.59
N PRO A 300 -15.82 -9.79 9.71
CA PRO A 300 -15.27 -10.39 10.92
C PRO A 300 -16.28 -11.28 11.68
N ASP A 301 -17.59 -11.16 11.40
CA ASP A 301 -18.65 -11.81 12.19
C ASP A 301 -19.16 -13.14 11.62
N ASP A 302 -18.66 -13.55 10.45
CA ASP A 302 -19.13 -14.77 9.80
C ASP A 302 -18.31 -15.98 10.22
N LYS A 303 -18.92 -16.81 11.08
CA LYS A 303 -18.38 -18.12 11.51
C LYS A 303 -18.39 -19.17 10.40
N GLU A 304 -19.06 -18.89 9.28
CA GLU A 304 -19.00 -19.67 8.05
C GLU A 304 -18.72 -18.72 6.89
N PRO A 305 -17.77 -19.03 5.99
CA PRO A 305 -17.44 -18.19 4.85
C PRO A 305 -18.57 -18.28 3.82
N ASN A 306 -19.68 -17.59 4.07
CA ASN A 306 -20.65 -17.32 3.04
C ASN A 306 -20.02 -16.29 2.09
N LYS A 307 -20.00 -16.56 0.78
CA LYS A 307 -19.29 -15.75 -0.22
C LYS A 307 -19.80 -14.30 -0.32
N ASP A 308 -20.91 -13.98 0.35
CA ASP A 308 -21.68 -12.76 0.13
C ASP A 308 -21.51 -11.70 1.24
N SER A 309 -20.77 -11.97 2.31
CA SER A 309 -20.58 -10.99 3.41
C SER A 309 -19.25 -10.24 3.29
N LEU A 310 -19.14 -9.46 2.23
CA LEU A 310 -18.03 -8.54 2.02
C LEU A 310 -18.38 -7.16 2.59
N SER A 311 -17.56 -6.64 3.49
CA SER A 311 -17.69 -5.27 4.00
C SER A 311 -16.77 -4.32 3.22
N GLN A 312 -17.29 -3.17 2.86
CA GLN A 312 -16.49 -2.06 2.34
C GLN A 312 -16.04 -1.20 3.52
N ILE A 313 -14.73 -1.11 3.72
CA ILE A 313 -14.12 -0.37 4.83
C ILE A 313 -13.16 0.65 4.23
N HIS A 314 -13.13 1.85 4.80
CA HIS A 314 -12.19 2.88 4.37
C HIS A 314 -10.74 2.42 4.59
N VAL A 315 -9.86 2.66 3.61
CA VAL A 315 -8.46 2.19 3.64
C VAL A 315 -7.71 2.64 4.90
N LEU A 316 -7.90 3.89 5.32
CA LEU A 316 -7.26 4.42 6.55
C LEU A 316 -7.73 3.70 7.82
N ASP A 317 -8.99 3.27 7.89
CA ASP A 317 -9.50 2.53 9.05
C ASP A 317 -8.86 1.13 9.12
N VAL A 318 -8.69 0.48 7.96
CA VAL A 318 -7.99 -0.81 7.85
C VAL A 318 -6.52 -0.67 8.27
N ILE A 319 -5.83 0.37 7.78
CA ILE A 319 -4.45 0.67 8.19
C ILE A 319 -4.38 0.91 9.70
N GLY A 320 -5.29 1.69 10.26
CA GLY A 320 -5.36 1.94 11.70
C GLY A 320 -5.54 0.66 12.52
N ALA A 321 -6.44 -0.23 12.09
CA ALA A 321 -6.66 -1.53 12.72
C ALA A 321 -5.46 -2.48 12.62
N LEU A 322 -4.67 -2.37 11.54
CA LEU A 322 -3.46 -3.18 11.34
C LEU A 322 -2.23 -2.64 12.09
N SER A 323 -2.22 -1.36 12.49
CA SER A 323 -1.05 -0.71 13.12
C SER A 323 -0.49 -1.45 14.33
N PRO A 324 -1.30 -1.95 15.29
CA PRO A 324 -0.76 -2.69 16.44
C PRO A 324 -0.03 -3.98 16.05
N TRP A 325 -0.62 -4.79 15.15
CA TRP A 325 0.01 -5.99 14.63
C TRP A 325 1.30 -5.67 13.87
N SER A 326 1.27 -4.66 13.00
CA SER A 326 2.41 -4.18 12.24
C SER A 326 3.58 -3.76 13.15
N ARG A 327 3.29 -3.08 14.27
CA ARG A 327 4.29 -2.69 15.26
C ARG A 327 4.89 -3.90 15.97
N ALA A 328 4.06 -4.88 16.33
CA ALA A 328 4.53 -6.14 16.91
C ALA A 328 5.42 -6.92 15.94
N LEU A 329 5.01 -7.03 14.68
CA LEU A 329 5.80 -7.64 13.60
C LEU A 329 7.18 -6.98 13.47
N GLN A 330 7.22 -5.66 13.33
CA GLN A 330 8.47 -4.91 13.18
C GLN A 330 9.38 -5.10 14.39
N LYS A 331 8.83 -5.04 15.61
CA LYS A 331 9.60 -5.22 16.85
C LYS A 331 10.18 -6.63 16.95
N SER A 332 9.39 -7.66 16.64
CA SER A 332 9.86 -9.05 16.61
C SER A 332 10.94 -9.24 15.55
N TYR A 333 10.76 -8.65 14.36
CA TYR A 333 11.75 -8.69 13.29
C TYR A 333 13.07 -8.04 13.72
N GLU A 334 13.02 -6.85 14.33
CA GLU A 334 14.20 -6.15 14.83
C GLU A 334 14.93 -6.95 15.90
N GLY A 335 14.21 -7.49 16.89
CA GLY A 335 14.77 -8.35 17.94
C GLY A 335 15.41 -9.64 17.40
N TRP A 336 14.93 -10.14 16.26
CA TRP A 336 15.51 -11.30 15.57
C TRP A 336 16.65 -10.95 14.61
N SER A 337 16.71 -9.70 14.14
CA SER A 337 17.70 -9.22 13.17
C SER A 337 18.93 -8.61 13.79
N ALA A 338 18.87 -8.28 15.09
CA ALA A 338 20.03 -7.86 15.85
C ALA A 338 21.10 -8.96 15.74
N PRO A 339 22.33 -8.65 15.28
CA PRO A 339 23.41 -9.60 15.37
C PRO A 339 23.56 -10.01 16.83
N ASP A 340 23.75 -11.31 17.08
CA ASP A 340 24.19 -11.81 18.39
C ASP A 340 25.52 -11.13 18.73
N MET A 341 25.46 -9.94 19.34
CA MET A 341 26.62 -9.18 19.80
C MET A 341 27.04 -9.68 21.19
N GLU A 342 27.03 -11.00 21.39
CA GLU A 342 27.56 -11.67 22.58
C GLU A 342 28.13 -13.05 22.22
N LYS A 343 29.42 -13.10 21.86
CA LYS A 343 30.53 -13.53 22.74
C LYS A 343 31.86 -13.58 22.00
#